data_AF-A0A371XQE7-F1
#
_entry.id   AF-A0A371XQE7-F1
#
_cell.length_a   1.000
_cell.length_b   1.000
_cell.length_c   1.000
_cell.angle_alpha   90.00
_cell.angle_beta   90.00
_cell.angle_gamma   90.00
#
_symmetry.space_group_name_H-M   'P 1'
#
loop_
_entity.id
_entity.type
_entity.pdbx_description
1 polymer ?
#
loop_
_entity_poly.entity_id
_entity_poly.type
_entity_poly.pdbx_seq_one_letter_code
_entity_poly.pdbx_strand_id
1 'polypeptide(L)'
;MATTGTAGAAQLCNLTPVGTWSGTVTRPGASDQIQLSFGKSGRACLITTSASGTATSTGTWSQSGSQQFNYKIKESLTDENGTATGWIQINQDAVQQGTDFSSSGTSRIYDLDGNLQGSVTSHVTATRTSSTALPCAT
;
A
#
# COMPACT_ATOMS: atom_id res chain seq x y z
N MET A 1 -46.04 -16.35 -10.67
CA MET A 1 -46.09 -14.87 -10.57
C MET A 1 -44.83 -14.42 -9.85
N ALA A 2 -44.14 -13.44 -10.42
CA ALA A 2 -42.74 -13.12 -10.15
C ALA A 2 -42.52 -12.56 -8.73
N THR A 3 -41.45 -13.02 -8.09
CA THR A 3 -40.85 -12.39 -6.91
C THR A 3 -40.09 -11.15 -7.37
N THR A 4 -40.60 -9.97 -7.04
CA THR A 4 -39.85 -8.71 -7.16
C THR A 4 -38.76 -8.68 -6.09
N GLY A 5 -37.53 -9.00 -6.48
CA GLY A 5 -36.35 -8.72 -5.69
C GLY A 5 -36.03 -7.23 -5.78
N THR A 6 -36.29 -6.49 -4.72
CA THR A 6 -35.82 -5.12 -4.56
C THR A 6 -34.30 -5.15 -4.47
N ALA A 7 -33.61 -4.75 -5.54
CA ALA A 7 -32.18 -4.47 -5.48
C ALA A 7 -31.98 -3.30 -4.50
N GLY A 8 -31.48 -3.59 -3.30
CA GLY A 8 -31.00 -2.57 -2.40
C GLY A 8 -29.89 -1.79 -3.10
N ALA A 9 -30.11 -0.49 -3.32
CA ALA A 9 -29.05 0.40 -3.74
C ALA A 9 -27.94 0.29 -2.70
N ALA A 10 -26.80 -0.30 -3.09
CA ALA A 10 -25.61 -0.28 -2.26
C ALA A 10 -25.27 1.19 -2.02
N GLN A 11 -25.46 1.64 -0.78
CA GLN A 11 -25.13 2.99 -0.38
C GLN A 11 -23.65 3.22 -0.72
N LEU A 12 -23.37 4.18 -1.59
CA LEU A 12 -22.01 4.62 -1.94
C LEU A 12 -21.40 5.31 -0.71
N CYS A 13 -21.07 4.53 0.32
CA CYS A 13 -20.26 5.00 1.42
C CYS A 13 -18.90 5.35 0.83
N ASN A 14 -18.51 6.63 0.90
CA ASN A 14 -17.13 7.01 0.61
C ASN A 14 -16.23 6.28 1.59
N LEU A 15 -15.50 5.29 1.10
CA LEU A 15 -14.59 4.49 1.88
C LEU A 15 -13.26 5.23 1.98
N THR A 16 -12.90 5.60 3.20
CA THR A 16 -11.59 6.19 3.50
C THR A 16 -10.58 5.08 3.81
N PRO A 17 -9.36 5.13 3.25
CA PRO A 17 -8.32 4.15 3.57
C PRO A 17 -7.70 4.37 4.96
N VAL A 18 -8.05 5.46 5.66
CA VAL A 18 -7.45 5.81 6.95
C VAL A 18 -7.54 4.66 7.95
N GLY A 19 -6.41 4.17 8.44
CA GLY A 19 -6.34 3.03 9.35
C GLY A 19 -5.05 2.23 9.22
N THR A 20 -5.07 1.03 9.77
CA THR A 20 -3.99 0.04 9.68
C THR A 20 -4.50 -1.21 8.99
N TRP A 21 -3.67 -1.78 8.12
CA TRP A 21 -4.01 -2.84 7.20
C TRP A 21 -2.91 -3.89 7.20
N SER A 22 -3.28 -5.15 7.33
CA SER A 22 -2.37 -6.29 7.15
C SER A 22 -2.62 -6.89 5.77
N GLY A 23 -1.57 -7.18 5.03
CA GLY A 23 -1.71 -7.63 3.65
C GLY A 23 -0.53 -8.39 3.11
N THR A 24 -0.67 -8.80 1.87
CA THR A 24 0.36 -9.47 1.10
C THR A 24 0.67 -8.62 -0.13
N VAL A 25 1.96 -8.39 -0.38
CA VAL A 25 2.44 -7.90 -1.66
C VAL A 25 2.96 -9.06 -2.48
N THR A 26 2.57 -9.13 -3.75
CA THR A 26 3.02 -10.15 -4.69
C THR A 26 3.70 -9.48 -5.88
N ARG A 27 4.86 -10.03 -6.26
CA ARG A 27 5.73 -9.59 -7.36
C ARG A 27 6.18 -10.82 -8.14
N PRO A 28 6.73 -10.69 -9.36
CA PRO A 28 7.28 -11.84 -10.08
C PRO A 28 8.29 -12.61 -9.20
N GLY A 29 7.97 -13.86 -8.89
CA GLY A 29 8.82 -14.76 -8.12
C GLY A 29 8.85 -14.55 -6.59
N ALA A 30 8.10 -13.60 -6.04
CA ALA A 30 8.13 -13.31 -4.59
C ALA A 30 6.77 -12.83 -4.05
N SER A 31 6.52 -13.16 -2.78
CA SER A 31 5.35 -12.67 -2.05
C SER A 31 5.70 -12.48 -0.58
N ASP A 32 5.39 -11.30 -0.03
CA ASP A 32 5.77 -10.93 1.34
C ASP A 32 4.56 -10.43 2.13
N GLN A 33 4.56 -10.70 3.44
CA GLN A 33 3.62 -10.06 4.36
C GLN A 33 4.04 -8.62 4.62
N ILE A 34 3.05 -7.72 4.60
CA ILE A 34 3.24 -6.30 4.83
C ILE A 34 2.17 -5.76 5.76
N GLN A 35 2.48 -4.65 6.41
CA GLN A 35 1.49 -3.82 7.04
C GLN A 35 1.52 -2.43 6.39
N LEU A 36 0.35 -1.90 6.08
CA LEU A 36 0.17 -0.56 5.55
C LEU A 36 -0.58 0.29 6.58
N SER A 37 -0.19 1.55 6.71
CA SER A 37 -0.94 2.50 7.50
C SER A 37 -1.16 3.80 6.74
N PHE A 38 -2.40 4.27 6.75
CA PHE A 38 -2.83 5.49 6.07
C PHE A 38 -3.37 6.47 7.10
N GLY A 39 -2.69 7.59 7.29
CA GLY A 39 -3.08 8.64 8.25
C GLY A 39 -4.05 9.65 7.64
N LYS A 40 -4.85 10.32 8.49
CA LYS A 40 -5.80 11.36 8.07
C LYS A 40 -5.16 12.54 7.33
N SER A 41 -3.86 12.79 7.56
CA SER A 41 -3.11 13.86 6.90
C SER A 41 -2.67 13.54 5.48
N GLY A 42 -3.01 12.35 4.94
CA GLY A 42 -2.49 11.88 3.66
C GLY A 42 -1.14 11.18 3.76
N ARG A 43 -0.63 10.89 4.97
CA ARG A 43 0.62 10.13 5.16
C ARG A 43 0.39 8.63 4.99
N ALA A 44 1.29 7.95 4.29
CA ALA A 44 1.29 6.49 4.12
C ALA A 44 2.56 5.88 4.70
N CYS A 45 2.45 4.71 5.31
CA CYS A 45 3.56 3.91 5.80
C CYS A 45 3.45 2.49 5.25
N LEU A 46 4.57 1.93 4.80
CA LEU A 46 4.75 0.51 4.54
C LEU A 46 5.69 -0.04 5.60
N ILE A 47 5.27 -1.09 6.29
CA ILE A 47 6.00 -1.72 7.38
C ILE A 47 6.22 -3.17 6.99
N THR A 48 7.48 -3.59 6.93
CA THR A 48 7.88 -4.95 6.64
C THR A 48 8.61 -5.50 7.85
N THR A 49 8.25 -6.71 8.28
CA THR A 49 8.90 -7.39 9.40
C THR A 49 9.55 -8.65 8.88
N SER A 50 10.83 -8.80 9.17
CA SER A 50 11.65 -9.95 8.80
C SER A 50 12.49 -10.42 9.98
N ALA A 51 13.26 -11.50 9.81
CA ALA A 51 14.16 -12.00 10.85
C ALA A 51 15.23 -10.97 11.26
N SER A 52 15.61 -10.04 10.37
CA SER A 52 16.57 -8.97 10.66
C SER A 52 15.96 -7.73 11.33
N GLY A 53 14.63 -7.70 11.51
CA GLY A 53 13.92 -6.63 12.19
C GLY A 53 12.76 -6.05 11.38
N THR A 54 12.30 -4.88 11.81
CA THR A 54 11.21 -4.14 11.19
C THR A 54 11.75 -2.94 10.43
N ALA A 55 11.42 -2.83 9.14
CA ALA A 55 11.70 -1.66 8.33
C ALA A 55 10.41 -0.87 8.09
N THR A 56 10.52 0.46 8.04
CA THR A 56 9.40 1.36 7.73
C THR A 56 9.78 2.29 6.59
N SER A 57 8.99 2.24 5.52
CA SER A 57 9.04 3.15 4.38
C SER A 57 7.87 4.12 4.45
N THR A 58 8.08 5.36 4.00
CA THR A 58 7.05 6.41 4.14
C THR A 58 6.72 7.07 2.82
N GLY A 59 5.53 7.67 2.79
CA GLY A 59 5.07 8.42 1.64
C GLY A 59 3.70 9.03 1.87
N THR A 60 2.91 9.10 0.80
CA THR A 60 1.62 9.77 0.79
C THR A 60 0.53 8.92 0.16
N TRP A 61 -0.72 9.21 0.51
CA TRP A 61 -1.89 8.69 -0.16
C TRP A 61 -2.88 9.83 -0.45
N SER A 62 -3.74 9.63 -1.44
CA SER A 62 -4.82 10.55 -1.77
C SER A 62 -6.05 9.77 -2.26
N GLN A 63 -7.23 10.27 -1.94
CA GLN A 63 -8.47 9.71 -2.47
C GLN A 63 -8.59 10.02 -3.97
N SER A 64 -8.89 9.03 -4.80
CA SER A 64 -9.10 9.17 -6.24
C SER A 64 -10.53 8.84 -6.70
N GLY A 65 -11.36 8.30 -5.81
CA GLY A 65 -12.79 8.07 -6.02
C GLY A 65 -13.48 7.59 -4.75
N SER A 66 -14.79 7.29 -4.79
CA SER A 66 -15.54 6.90 -3.58
C SER A 66 -15.01 5.63 -2.90
N GLN A 67 -14.41 4.73 -3.68
CA GLN A 67 -13.81 3.47 -3.22
C GLN A 67 -12.37 3.34 -3.72
N GLN A 68 -11.79 4.42 -4.25
CA GLN A 68 -10.50 4.40 -4.91
C GLN A 68 -9.55 5.37 -4.23
N PHE A 69 -8.30 4.96 -4.08
CA PHE A 69 -7.22 5.81 -3.60
C PHE A 69 -5.90 5.46 -4.28
N ASN A 70 -5.01 6.44 -4.36
CA ASN A 70 -3.63 6.27 -4.80
C ASN A 70 -2.71 6.35 -3.58
N TYR A 71 -1.62 5.58 -3.59
CA TYR A 71 -0.52 5.82 -2.66
C TYR A 71 0.84 5.72 -3.35
N LYS A 72 1.77 6.54 -2.84
CA LYS A 72 3.16 6.64 -3.29
C LYS A 72 4.07 6.53 -2.08
N ILE A 73 5.00 5.59 -2.10
CA ILE A 73 5.93 5.33 -1.00
C ILE A 73 7.35 5.29 -1.54
N LYS A 74 8.30 5.86 -0.80
CA LYS A 74 9.72 5.75 -1.11
C LYS A 74 10.38 4.79 -0.10
N GLU A 75 11.04 3.78 -0.62
CA GLU A 75 11.77 2.78 0.16
C GLU A 75 13.26 2.87 -0.15
N SER A 76 14.10 2.87 0.88
CA SER A 76 15.55 2.86 0.70
C SER A 76 16.02 1.43 0.43
N LEU A 77 16.93 1.28 -0.52
CA LEU A 77 17.66 0.03 -0.71
C LEU A 77 18.99 0.13 0.02
N THR A 78 19.32 -0.90 0.79
CA THR A 78 20.60 -1.02 1.49
C THR A 78 21.26 -2.36 1.18
N ASP A 79 22.59 -2.39 1.24
CA ASP A 79 23.34 -3.65 1.28
C ASP A 79 23.24 -4.32 2.66
N GLU A 80 23.92 -5.46 2.81
CA GLU A 80 23.96 -6.24 4.06
C GLU A 80 24.59 -5.48 5.24
N ASN A 81 25.39 -4.45 4.96
CA ASN A 81 26.02 -3.59 5.97
C ASN A 81 25.16 -2.37 6.33
N GLY A 82 23.97 -2.24 5.71
CA GLY A 82 23.10 -1.08 5.88
C GLY A 82 23.52 0.14 5.06
N THR A 83 24.48 -0.01 4.14
CA THR A 83 24.91 1.08 3.24
C THR A 83 23.83 1.29 2.19
N ALA A 84 23.37 2.53 2.01
CA ALA A 84 22.41 2.84 0.96
C ALA A 84 22.98 2.53 -0.42
N THR A 85 22.21 1.82 -1.24
CA THR A 85 22.57 1.43 -2.62
C THR A 85 21.62 2.03 -3.66
N GLY A 86 20.50 2.59 -3.22
CA GLY A 86 19.49 3.19 -4.09
C GLY A 86 18.16 3.38 -3.37
N TRP A 87 17.10 3.50 -4.15
CA TRP A 87 15.75 3.61 -3.63
C TRP A 87 14.69 3.11 -4.61
N ILE A 88 13.55 2.70 -4.07
CA ILE A 88 12.38 2.30 -4.83
C ILE A 88 11.31 3.39 -4.69
N GLN A 89 10.75 3.80 -5.83
CA GLN A 89 9.49 4.54 -5.88
C GLN A 89 8.33 3.57 -6.09
N ILE A 90 7.48 3.42 -5.09
CA ILE A 90 6.25 2.64 -5.19
C ILE A 90 5.12 3.59 -5.59
N ASN A 91 4.34 3.22 -6.61
CA ASN A 91 3.12 3.91 -6.98
C ASN A 91 2.02 2.88 -7.22
N GLN A 92 0.89 3.03 -6.53
CA GLN A 92 -0.16 2.03 -6.47
C GLN A 92 -1.53 2.70 -6.57
N ASP A 93 -2.41 2.08 -7.35
CA ASP A 93 -3.82 2.43 -7.46
C ASP A 93 -4.64 1.34 -6.80
N ALA A 94 -5.48 1.73 -5.85
CA ALA A 94 -6.18 0.83 -4.94
C ALA A 94 -7.69 0.97 -5.05
N VAL A 95 -8.38 -0.15 -4.86
CA VAL A 95 -9.84 -0.25 -4.74
C VAL A 95 -10.17 -0.86 -3.39
N GLN A 96 -10.87 -0.12 -2.53
CA GLN A 96 -11.36 -0.56 -1.24
C GLN A 96 -12.78 -1.12 -1.36
N GLN A 97 -13.02 -2.28 -0.75
CA GLN A 97 -14.31 -2.95 -0.63
C GLN A 97 -14.53 -3.30 0.85
N GLY A 98 -15.26 -2.44 1.56
CA GLY A 98 -15.50 -2.61 2.99
C GLY A 98 -14.20 -2.56 3.81
N THR A 99 -13.88 -3.67 4.48
CA THR A 99 -12.67 -3.84 5.30
C THR A 99 -11.47 -4.37 4.52
N ASP A 100 -11.59 -4.54 3.20
CA ASP A 100 -10.52 -5.04 2.36
C ASP A 100 -10.16 -4.03 1.28
N PHE A 101 -8.93 -4.05 0.78
CA PHE A 101 -8.59 -3.41 -0.47
C PHE A 101 -7.65 -4.28 -1.30
N SER A 102 -7.67 -4.07 -2.60
CA SER A 102 -6.62 -4.52 -3.51
C SER A 102 -5.98 -3.34 -4.21
N SER A 103 -4.70 -3.43 -4.53
CA SER A 103 -4.01 -2.43 -5.35
C SER A 103 -3.08 -3.08 -6.37
N SER A 104 -2.78 -2.32 -7.42
CA SER A 104 -1.79 -2.69 -8.42
C SER A 104 -1.02 -1.45 -8.84
N GLY A 105 0.21 -1.66 -9.29
CA GLY A 105 1.02 -0.57 -9.81
C GLY A 105 2.46 -0.99 -10.06
N THR A 106 3.21 -0.08 -10.67
CA THR A 106 4.60 -0.30 -11.06
C THR A 106 5.52 0.52 -10.17
N SER A 107 6.39 -0.19 -9.46
CA SER A 107 7.50 0.39 -8.73
C SER A 107 8.67 0.65 -9.67
N ARG A 108 9.42 1.73 -9.44
CA ARG A 108 10.65 2.07 -10.17
C ARG A 108 11.84 2.02 -9.22
N ILE A 109 12.94 1.44 -9.67
CA ILE A 109 14.16 1.25 -8.88
C ILE A 109 15.22 2.20 -9.40
N TYR A 110 15.83 2.96 -8.51
CA TYR A 110 16.84 3.95 -8.84
C TYR A 110 18.12 3.69 -8.06
N ASP A 111 19.25 4.01 -8.67
CA ASP A 111 20.53 4.10 -7.95
C ASP A 111 20.60 5.40 -7.12
N LEU A 112 21.75 5.62 -6.46
CA LEU A 112 21.99 6.81 -5.65
C LEU A 112 22.07 8.11 -6.47
N ASP A 113 22.50 8.02 -7.73
CA ASP A 113 22.59 9.15 -8.65
C ASP A 113 21.23 9.51 -9.27
N GLY A 114 20.20 8.68 -9.03
CA GLY A 114 18.85 8.87 -9.54
C GLY A 114 18.62 8.31 -10.93
N ASN A 115 19.51 7.47 -11.45
CA ASN A 115 19.29 6.77 -12.71
C ASN A 115 18.34 5.60 -12.50
N LEU A 116 17.40 5.41 -13.44
CA LEU A 116 16.46 4.29 -13.41
C LEU A 116 17.18 2.98 -13.73
N GLN A 117 17.21 2.07 -12.78
CA GLN A 117 17.81 0.75 -12.90
C GLN A 117 16.80 -0.32 -13.33
N GLY A 118 15.50 -0.09 -13.08
CA GLY A 118 14.45 -1.02 -13.51
C GLY A 118 13.08 -0.71 -12.94
N SER A 119 12.13 -1.61 -13.20
CA SER A 119 10.77 -1.49 -12.72
C SER A 119 10.13 -2.84 -12.42
N VAL A 120 9.26 -2.89 -11.43
CA VAL A 120 8.55 -4.11 -11.01
C VAL A 120 7.08 -3.80 -10.82
N THR A 121 6.21 -4.55 -11.49
CA THR A 121 4.77 -4.52 -11.21
C THR A 121 4.48 -5.38 -9.98
N SER A 122 3.65 -4.85 -9.08
CA SER A 122 3.24 -5.55 -7.87
C SER A 122 1.75 -5.42 -7.64
N HIS A 123 1.19 -6.45 -7.02
CA HIS A 123 -0.19 -6.49 -6.55
C HIS A 123 -0.21 -6.56 -5.03
N VAL A 124 -1.16 -5.87 -4.40
CA VAL A 124 -1.38 -5.94 -2.96
C VAL A 124 -2.82 -6.34 -2.69
N THR A 125 -3.02 -7.22 -1.72
CA THR A 125 -4.31 -7.45 -1.06
C THR A 125 -4.14 -7.21 0.43
N ALA A 126 -5.07 -6.52 1.06
CA ALA A 126 -4.96 -6.22 2.48
C ALA A 126 -6.33 -6.12 3.15
N THR A 127 -6.37 -6.50 4.43
CA THR A 127 -7.53 -6.42 5.31
C THR A 127 -7.23 -5.44 6.44
N ARG A 128 -8.20 -4.59 6.74
CA ARG A 128 -8.12 -3.59 7.79
C ARG A 128 -8.10 -4.27 9.15
N THR A 129 -7.05 -4.02 9.91
CA THR A 129 -6.90 -4.50 11.30
C THR A 129 -7.30 -3.43 12.31
N SER A 130 -7.25 -2.16 11.94
CA SER A 130 -7.68 -1.04 12.78
C SER A 130 -8.16 0.15 11.95
N SER A 131 -9.16 0.87 12.46
CA SER A 131 -9.57 2.18 11.91
C SER A 131 -8.66 3.33 12.34
N THR A 132 -7.74 3.06 13.27
CA THR A 132 -6.70 4.00 13.70
C THR A 132 -5.41 3.70 12.95
N ALA A 133 -4.83 4.75 12.38
CA ALA A 133 -3.53 4.67 11.72
C ALA A 133 -2.42 4.55 12.77
N LEU A 134 -1.45 3.68 12.52
CA LEU A 134 -0.19 3.71 13.24
C LEU A 134 0.63 4.92 12.79
N PRO A 135 1.38 5.57 13.70
CA PRO A 135 2.39 6.52 13.28
C PRO A 135 3.42 5.78 12.43
N CYS A 136 3.84 6.34 11.29
CA CYS A 136 5.04 5.82 10.65
C CYS A 136 6.19 6.06 11.62
N ALA A 137 6.86 4.99 12.05
CA ALA A 137 8.09 5.09 12.80
C ALA A 137 9.07 5.99 12.02
N THR A 138 9.78 6.84 12.75
CA THR A 138 10.84 7.72 12.23
C THR A 138 12.19 7.08 12.42
#